data_AF-A0A376BTJ8-F1
#
_entry.id   AF-A0A376BTJ8-F1
#
_cell.length_a   1.000
_cell.length_b   1.000
_cell.length_c   1.000
_cell.angle_alpha   90.00
_cell.angle_beta   90.00
_cell.angle_gamma   90.00
#
_symmetry.space_group_name_H-M   'P 1'
#
loop_
_entity.id
_entity.type
_entity.pdbx_description
1 polymer ?
#
loop_
_entity_poly.entity_id
_entity_poly.type
_entity_poly.pdbx_seq_one_letter_code
_entity_poly.pdbx_strand_id
1 'polypeptide(L)'
;MMMMALSAQAQFVEIHDTDGYTNLRTEANTQSRIITRIHNGRFAYIMSDDAAPHTPPKNWLFVRYHDDKNQLQDGWLHQSRVRQLSGKETDHTKSVRGFACTHSDVQLYVEMGKFDYTTNKKHFGGKNLNKQYPILYTYKGKTMYGTDGSIPRTAYTAMTLVQNGRRHVIAPAAFEHLFNPYFEDMDKGIDHICQYDSKRKRLYLQAWNSDGAGSYTVLFVFENDKVREVLPMDITF
;
A
#
# COMPACT_ATOMS: atom_id res chain seq x y z
N MET A 1 -7.85 22.44 -26.16
CA MET A 1 -7.82 22.10 -24.72
C MET A 1 -7.21 20.71 -24.63
N MET A 2 -5.96 20.62 -24.19
CA MET A 2 -5.21 19.38 -24.11
C MET A 2 -5.81 18.56 -22.97
N MET A 3 -6.56 17.50 -23.29
CA MET A 3 -6.85 16.44 -22.32
C MET A 3 -5.51 15.84 -21.93
N MET A 4 -4.96 16.27 -20.79
CA MET A 4 -4.00 15.43 -20.08
C MET A 4 -4.79 14.21 -19.64
N ALA A 5 -4.54 13.07 -20.29
CA ALA A 5 -4.87 11.79 -19.72
C ALA A 5 -4.24 11.77 -18.31
N LEU A 6 -5.06 11.58 -17.28
CA LEU A 6 -4.55 11.15 -15.98
C LEU A 6 -3.88 9.80 -16.22
N SER A 7 -2.57 9.78 -16.49
CA SER A 7 -1.79 8.60 -16.24
C SER A 7 -1.94 8.33 -14.74
N ALA A 8 -2.54 7.21 -14.36
CA ALA A 8 -2.64 6.80 -12.96
C ALA A 8 -1.23 6.79 -12.36
N GLN A 9 -0.86 7.86 -11.66
CA GLN A 9 0.45 7.97 -11.05
C GLN A 9 0.47 7.00 -9.87
N ALA A 10 1.38 6.02 -9.91
CA ALA A 10 1.62 5.14 -8.78
C ALA A 10 1.86 6.00 -7.54
N GLN A 11 1.13 5.71 -6.45
CA GLN A 11 1.28 6.43 -5.19
C GLN A 11 2.51 5.99 -4.41
N PHE A 12 3.18 4.93 -4.86
CA PHE A 12 4.44 4.48 -4.31
C PHE A 12 5.57 4.63 -5.32
N VAL A 13 6.77 4.87 -4.81
CA VAL A 13 8.02 4.85 -5.56
C VAL A 13 9.04 3.96 -4.88
N GLU A 14 9.91 3.34 -5.66
CA GLU A 14 11.07 2.62 -5.14
C GLU A 14 12.28 3.55 -5.10
N ILE A 15 13.04 3.50 -4.02
CA ILE A 15 14.29 4.25 -3.89
C ILE A 15 15.36 3.63 -4.78
N HIS A 16 15.99 4.46 -5.60
CA HIS A 16 17.00 4.03 -6.55
C HIS A 16 18.00 5.17 -6.83
N ASP A 17 19.12 5.10 -6.13
CA ASP A 17 20.23 6.04 -6.20
C ASP A 17 21.52 5.36 -6.66
N THR A 18 22.38 6.08 -7.38
CA THR A 18 23.73 5.60 -7.74
C THR A 18 24.60 5.34 -6.51
N ASP A 19 24.35 6.07 -5.42
CA ASP A 19 25.11 5.99 -4.17
C ASP A 19 24.61 4.87 -3.25
N GLY A 20 23.58 4.12 -3.66
CA GLY A 20 22.98 3.01 -2.90
C GLY A 20 21.97 3.45 -1.82
N TYR A 21 21.82 4.75 -1.60
CA TYR A 21 20.83 5.33 -0.70
C TYR A 21 20.51 6.77 -1.11
N THR A 22 19.42 7.31 -0.58
CA THR A 22 19.09 8.73 -0.63
C THR A 22 18.77 9.28 0.76
N ASN A 23 18.69 10.60 0.90
CA ASN A 23 18.35 11.27 2.15
C ASN A 23 16.91 11.80 2.06
N LEU A 24 16.08 11.41 3.02
CA LEU A 24 14.81 12.09 3.28
C LEU A 24 15.10 13.38 4.03
N ARG A 25 14.53 14.50 3.57
CA ARG A 25 14.91 15.84 4.04
C ARG A 25 13.73 16.63 4.58
N THR A 26 14.00 17.56 5.48
CA THR A 26 12.98 18.46 6.04
C THR A 26 12.42 19.43 5.03
N GLU A 27 13.19 19.79 4.01
CA GLU A 27 12.82 20.75 2.97
C GLU A 27 13.26 20.22 1.60
N ALA A 28 12.66 20.74 0.54
CA ALA A 28 13.00 20.45 -0.85
C ALA A 28 14.33 21.10 -1.29
N ASN A 29 15.39 20.84 -0.54
CA ASN A 29 16.72 21.44 -0.71
C ASN A 29 17.81 20.43 -0.35
N THR A 30 18.83 20.30 -1.18
CA THR A 30 19.97 19.38 -0.94
C THR A 30 20.82 19.76 0.27
N GLN A 31 20.71 20.98 0.78
CA GLN A 31 21.42 21.46 1.98
C GLN A 31 20.61 21.37 3.28
N SER A 32 19.31 21.06 3.21
CA SER A 32 18.46 21.04 4.40
C SER A 32 18.80 19.85 5.31
N ARG A 33 18.30 19.91 6.55
CA ARG A 33 18.48 18.85 7.54
C ARG A 33 17.97 17.50 6.99
N ILE A 34 18.77 16.46 7.20
CA ILE A 34 18.42 15.07 6.91
C ILE A 34 17.54 14.55 8.04
N ILE A 35 16.39 13.96 7.69
CA ILE A 35 15.50 13.24 8.61
C ILE A 35 16.03 11.83 8.80
N THR A 36 16.19 11.09 7.70
CA THR A 36 16.73 9.73 7.70
C THR A 36 17.37 9.38 6.35
N ARG A 37 18.19 8.34 6.34
CA ARG A 37 18.71 7.71 5.11
C ARG A 37 17.78 6.59 4.68
N ILE A 38 17.51 6.51 3.38
CA ILE A 38 16.69 5.44 2.80
C ILE A 38 17.53 4.70 1.76
N HIS A 39 17.75 3.41 1.98
CA HIS A 39 18.52 2.57 1.08
C HIS A 39 17.73 2.20 -0.19
N ASN A 40 18.46 1.88 -1.26
CA ASN A 40 17.86 1.40 -2.50
C ASN A 40 16.98 0.16 -2.27
N GLY A 41 15.93 0.06 -3.06
CA GLY A 41 14.97 -1.03 -3.00
C GLY A 41 13.88 -0.85 -1.95
N ARG A 42 13.98 0.11 -1.03
CA ARG A 42 12.88 0.52 -0.14
C ARG A 42 11.82 1.28 -0.93
N PHE A 43 10.61 1.39 -0.37
CA PHE A 43 9.51 2.11 -1.01
C PHE A 43 9.06 3.28 -0.15
N ALA A 44 8.63 4.36 -0.79
CA ALA A 44 8.04 5.53 -0.15
C ALA A 44 6.70 5.85 -0.82
N TYR A 45 5.75 6.36 -0.02
CA TYR A 45 4.45 6.79 -0.50
C TYR A 45 4.50 8.28 -0.87
N ILE A 46 4.11 8.64 -2.09
CA ILE A 46 3.97 10.03 -2.52
C ILE A 46 2.67 10.57 -1.93
N MET A 47 2.79 11.61 -1.11
CA MET A 47 1.64 12.33 -0.58
C MET A 47 1.00 13.16 -1.69
N SER A 48 -0.34 13.23 -1.73
CA SER A 48 -1.06 14.09 -2.67
C SER A 48 -0.76 15.57 -2.43
N ASP A 49 -0.96 16.39 -3.46
CA ASP A 49 -0.69 17.84 -3.40
C ASP A 49 -1.46 18.55 -2.28
N ASP A 50 -2.67 18.08 -1.93
CA ASP A 50 -3.49 18.62 -0.84
C ASP A 50 -2.93 18.31 0.56
N ALA A 51 -2.14 17.25 0.68
CA ALA A 51 -1.51 16.81 1.93
C ALA A 51 -0.03 17.23 2.03
N ALA A 52 0.57 17.69 0.92
CA ALA A 52 1.92 18.24 0.91
C ALA A 52 1.90 19.68 1.45
N PRO A 53 2.96 20.12 2.18
CA PRO A 53 2.94 21.42 2.82
C PRO A 53 2.75 22.63 1.88
N HIS A 54 2.94 22.50 0.56
CA HIS A 54 2.63 23.48 -0.50
C HIS A 54 2.70 22.75 -1.86
N THR A 55 2.42 23.43 -2.99
CA THR A 55 2.72 22.90 -4.34
C THR A 55 4.18 22.41 -4.39
N PRO A 56 4.43 21.12 -4.70
CA PRO A 56 5.76 20.55 -4.59
C PRO A 56 6.74 21.29 -5.52
N PRO A 57 7.91 21.72 -5.01
CA PRO A 57 8.93 22.33 -5.85
C PRO A 57 9.34 21.40 -6.98
N LYS A 58 9.69 21.98 -8.13
CA LYS A 58 10.09 21.23 -9.32
C LYS A 58 11.14 20.17 -8.97
N ASN A 59 10.89 18.92 -9.39
CA ASN A 59 11.74 17.75 -9.17
C ASN A 59 11.82 17.23 -7.72
N TRP A 60 10.95 17.67 -6.82
CA TRP A 60 10.86 17.13 -5.47
C TRP A 60 9.53 16.43 -5.24
N LEU A 61 9.55 15.39 -4.42
CA LEU A 61 8.40 14.62 -3.97
C LEU A 61 8.31 14.78 -2.46
N PHE A 62 7.15 15.18 -1.97
CA PHE A 62 6.84 15.03 -0.55
C PHE A 62 6.32 13.60 -0.34
N VAL A 63 7.00 12.87 0.53
CA VAL A 63 6.75 11.45 0.73
C VAL A 63 6.58 11.12 2.21
N ARG A 64 5.87 10.03 2.44
CA ARG A 64 5.75 9.36 3.72
C ARG A 64 6.50 8.03 3.69
N TYR A 65 7.29 7.77 4.72
CA TYR A 65 8.19 6.63 4.81
C TYR A 65 8.23 6.06 6.23
N HIS A 66 8.16 4.73 6.35
CA HIS A 66 8.48 4.05 7.61
C HIS A 66 9.97 3.74 7.66
N ASP A 67 10.66 4.30 8.65
CA ASP A 67 12.08 3.99 8.88
C ASP A 67 12.30 2.57 9.40
N ASP A 68 13.57 2.20 9.62
CA ASP A 68 13.94 0.86 10.08
C ASP A 68 13.41 0.52 11.50
N LYS A 69 12.95 1.54 12.24
CA LYS A 69 12.28 1.41 13.54
C LYS A 69 10.76 1.44 13.41
N ASN A 70 10.25 1.37 12.18
CA ASN A 70 8.84 1.48 11.82
C ASN A 70 8.20 2.83 12.21
N GLN A 71 9.00 3.87 12.40
CA GLN A 71 8.50 5.22 12.71
C GLN A 71 8.13 5.92 11.41
N LEU A 72 6.96 6.56 11.42
CA LEU A 72 6.48 7.32 10.27
C LEU A 72 7.25 8.64 10.15
N GLN A 73 7.79 8.89 8.98
CA GLN A 73 8.54 10.09 8.64
C GLN A 73 7.94 10.72 7.38
N ASP A 74 7.65 12.00 7.45
CA ASP A 74 7.23 12.80 6.30
C ASP A 74 8.39 13.73 5.91
N GLY A 75 8.68 13.82 4.61
CA GLY A 75 9.78 14.65 4.13
C GLY A 75 9.94 14.68 2.62
N TRP A 76 11.00 15.32 2.16
CA TRP A 76 11.27 15.60 0.76
C TRP A 76 12.33 14.67 0.18
N LEU A 77 12.03 14.11 -1.00
CA LEU A 77 12.95 13.35 -1.84
C LEU A 77 13.08 14.01 -3.21
N HIS A 78 14.29 14.01 -3.77
CA HIS A 78 14.48 14.46 -5.14
C HIS A 78 14.06 13.35 -6.13
N GLN A 79 13.31 13.70 -7.16
CA GLN A 79 12.73 12.75 -8.14
C GLN A 79 13.79 11.89 -8.85
N SER A 80 15.01 12.40 -9.04
CA SER A 80 16.10 11.62 -9.65
C SER A 80 16.60 10.44 -8.80
N ARG A 81 16.13 10.34 -7.55
CA ARG A 81 16.58 9.39 -6.52
C ARG A 81 15.59 8.22 -6.37
N VAL A 82 14.52 8.26 -7.14
CA VAL A 82 13.44 7.30 -7.08
C VAL A 82 13.12 6.77 -8.46
N ARG A 83 12.49 5.61 -8.48
CA ARG A 83 11.93 4.96 -9.65
C ARG A 83 10.44 4.80 -9.42
N GLN A 84 9.63 5.25 -10.37
CA GLN A 84 8.20 4.93 -10.35
C GLN A 84 8.03 3.41 -10.38
N LEU A 85 7.03 2.91 -9.65
CA LEU A 85 6.59 1.55 -9.87
C LEU A 85 6.07 1.47 -11.29
N SER A 86 6.81 0.75 -12.11
CA SER A 86 6.60 0.64 -13.53
C SER A 86 6.57 -0.84 -13.88
N GLY A 87 5.56 -1.24 -14.63
CA GLY A 87 5.40 -2.59 -15.13
C GLY A 87 4.34 -2.58 -16.21
N LYS A 88 4.18 -3.70 -16.91
CA LYS A 88 3.00 -3.87 -17.75
C LYS A 88 1.78 -3.97 -16.84
N GLU A 89 0.77 -3.16 -17.12
CA GLU A 89 -0.54 -3.33 -16.49
C GLU A 89 -1.02 -4.76 -16.73
N THR A 90 -1.62 -5.33 -15.70
CA THR A 90 -2.19 -6.67 -15.77
C THR A 90 -3.65 -6.60 -16.19
N ASP A 91 -4.16 -7.65 -16.82
CA ASP A 91 -5.60 -7.80 -17.01
C ASP A 91 -6.29 -8.02 -15.66
N HIS A 92 -7.41 -7.33 -15.45
CA HIS A 92 -8.17 -7.39 -14.20
C HIS A 92 -9.48 -8.16 -14.40
N THR A 93 -9.74 -9.12 -13.51
CA THR A 93 -11.06 -9.75 -13.38
C THR A 93 -11.59 -9.55 -11.96
N LYS A 94 -12.88 -9.25 -11.84
CA LYS A 94 -13.52 -8.92 -10.55
C LYS A 94 -14.69 -9.87 -10.30
N SER A 95 -15.00 -10.11 -9.03
CA SER A 95 -16.14 -10.89 -8.58
C SER A 95 -16.58 -10.42 -7.19
N VAL A 96 -17.77 -10.86 -6.74
CA VAL A 96 -18.23 -10.61 -5.36
C VAL A 96 -17.33 -11.22 -4.28
N ARG A 97 -16.42 -12.14 -4.64
CA ARG A 97 -15.48 -12.78 -3.72
C ARG A 97 -14.10 -12.11 -3.71
N GLY A 98 -13.87 -11.14 -4.59
CA GLY A 98 -12.59 -10.45 -4.74
C GLY A 98 -12.18 -10.28 -6.21
N PHE A 99 -10.89 -10.23 -6.48
CA PHE A 99 -10.36 -9.92 -7.82
C PHE A 99 -9.14 -10.75 -8.17
N ALA A 100 -8.80 -10.74 -9.46
CA ALA A 100 -7.56 -11.28 -9.95
C ALA A 100 -6.85 -10.34 -10.93
N CYS A 101 -5.52 -10.36 -10.89
CA CYS A 101 -4.62 -9.66 -11.80
C CYS A 101 -3.83 -10.67 -12.59
N THR A 102 -3.81 -10.56 -13.92
CA THR A 102 -3.15 -11.52 -14.81
C THR A 102 -2.21 -10.84 -15.79
N HIS A 103 -0.97 -11.32 -15.89
CA HIS A 103 -0.05 -10.94 -16.96
C HIS A 103 0.78 -12.14 -17.39
N SER A 104 0.53 -12.64 -18.60
CA SER A 104 1.17 -13.86 -19.13
C SER A 104 0.99 -15.05 -18.18
N ASP A 105 2.07 -15.60 -17.62
CA ASP A 105 2.09 -16.75 -16.71
C ASP A 105 2.04 -16.37 -15.22
N VAL A 106 1.84 -15.09 -14.93
CA VAL A 106 1.73 -14.54 -13.58
C VAL A 106 0.29 -14.14 -13.30
N GLN A 107 -0.32 -14.73 -12.27
CA GLN A 107 -1.67 -14.42 -11.81
C GLN A 107 -1.68 -14.19 -10.31
N LEU A 108 -2.35 -13.15 -9.85
CA LEU A 108 -2.62 -12.92 -8.43
C LEU A 108 -4.12 -12.99 -8.23
N TYR A 109 -4.57 -13.87 -7.35
CA TYR A 109 -5.95 -13.95 -6.88
C TYR A 109 -6.01 -13.40 -5.46
N VAL A 110 -6.95 -12.50 -5.21
CA VAL A 110 -7.21 -11.93 -3.89
C VAL A 110 -8.67 -12.09 -3.56
N GLU A 111 -8.93 -12.72 -2.44
CA GLU A 111 -10.26 -13.00 -1.94
C GLU A 111 -10.56 -12.14 -0.70
N MET A 112 -11.83 -11.79 -0.53
CA MET A 112 -12.33 -11.06 0.64
C MET A 112 -13.68 -11.60 1.09
N GLY A 113 -14.07 -11.22 2.31
CA GLY A 113 -15.37 -11.56 2.84
C GLY A 113 -15.73 -10.73 4.06
N LYS A 114 -16.93 -10.99 4.59
CA LYS A 114 -17.39 -10.42 5.86
C LYS A 114 -16.45 -10.85 6.99
N PHE A 115 -16.14 -9.94 7.89
CA PHE A 115 -15.31 -10.23 9.05
C PHE A 115 -16.19 -10.67 10.24
N ASP A 116 -15.90 -11.85 10.78
CA ASP A 116 -16.56 -12.34 12.00
C ASP A 116 -15.85 -11.79 13.25
N TYR A 117 -16.30 -10.65 13.75
CA TYR A 117 -15.75 -10.04 14.96
C TYR A 117 -15.94 -10.91 16.20
N THR A 118 -17.07 -11.61 16.33
CA THR A 118 -17.41 -12.38 17.53
C THR A 118 -16.36 -13.47 17.78
N THR A 119 -16.00 -14.21 16.73
CA THR A 119 -15.00 -15.28 16.81
C THR A 119 -13.57 -14.73 16.98
N ASN A 120 -13.29 -13.56 16.41
CA ASN A 120 -11.93 -13.01 16.35
C ASN A 120 -11.62 -11.96 17.43
N LYS A 121 -12.59 -11.60 18.27
CA LYS A 121 -12.48 -10.53 19.29
C LYS A 121 -11.23 -10.64 20.17
N LYS A 122 -10.87 -11.86 20.57
CA LYS A 122 -9.69 -12.15 21.43
C LYS A 122 -8.34 -11.75 20.83
N HIS A 123 -8.29 -11.54 19.51
CA HIS A 123 -7.07 -11.18 18.81
C HIS A 123 -6.87 -9.67 18.70
N PHE A 124 -7.85 -8.86 19.12
CA PHE A 124 -7.73 -7.41 19.08
C PHE A 124 -7.09 -6.86 20.36
N GLY A 125 -6.19 -5.89 20.19
CA GLY A 125 -5.72 -5.01 21.25
C GLY A 125 -6.27 -3.60 21.05
N GLY A 126 -6.59 -2.91 22.15
CA GLY A 126 -7.33 -1.66 22.09
C GLY A 126 -7.51 -0.98 23.44
N LYS A 127 -8.14 0.20 23.42
CA LYS A 127 -8.68 0.85 24.62
C LYS A 127 -10.20 0.68 24.60
N ASN A 128 -10.76 0.20 25.70
CA ASN A 128 -12.21 0.23 25.89
C ASN A 128 -12.58 1.61 26.45
N LEU A 129 -13.20 2.47 25.63
CA LEU A 129 -13.81 3.70 26.15
C LEU A 129 -15.08 3.36 26.96
N ASN A 130 -15.85 2.37 26.50
CA ASN A 130 -16.89 1.67 27.26
C ASN A 130 -17.20 0.30 26.60
N LYS A 131 -18.11 -0.51 27.19
CA LYS A 131 -18.45 -1.85 26.67
C LYS A 131 -19.06 -1.87 25.27
N GLN A 132 -19.53 -0.72 24.78
CA GLN A 132 -20.31 -0.59 23.54
C GLN A 132 -19.48 0.00 22.37
N TYR A 133 -18.41 0.72 22.68
CA TYR A 133 -17.53 1.38 21.71
C TYR A 133 -16.05 1.11 22.04
N PRO A 134 -15.52 -0.07 21.65
CA PRO A 134 -14.09 -0.31 21.75
C PRO A 134 -13.33 0.52 20.69
N ILE A 135 -12.17 1.06 21.05
CA ILE A 135 -11.20 1.57 20.07
C ILE A 135 -10.11 0.52 19.91
N LEU A 136 -10.06 -0.08 18.73
CA LEU A 136 -9.16 -1.17 18.37
C LEU A 136 -7.92 -0.63 17.65
N TYR A 137 -6.72 -0.97 18.12
CA TYR A 137 -5.46 -0.48 17.54
C TYR A 137 -4.64 -1.60 16.91
N THR A 138 -4.81 -2.84 17.36
CA THR A 138 -4.03 -3.97 16.89
C THR A 138 -4.88 -5.19 16.64
N TYR A 139 -4.44 -6.05 15.73
CA TYR A 139 -4.98 -7.37 15.47
C TYR A 139 -3.85 -8.39 15.35
N LYS A 140 -3.90 -9.46 16.15
CA LYS A 140 -2.87 -10.51 16.23
C LYS A 140 -1.45 -9.95 16.41
N GLY A 141 -1.31 -8.92 17.23
CA GLY A 141 -0.02 -8.30 17.57
C GLY A 141 0.53 -7.31 16.53
N LYS A 142 -0.21 -7.00 15.46
CA LYS A 142 0.16 -5.98 14.47
C LYS A 142 -0.77 -4.77 14.55
N THR A 143 -0.27 -3.58 14.22
CA THR A 143 -1.12 -2.41 13.97
C THR A 143 -2.17 -2.77 12.93
N MET A 144 -3.43 -2.44 13.20
CA MET A 144 -4.52 -2.66 12.24
C MET A 144 -4.78 -1.41 11.42
N TYR A 145 -5.24 -1.60 10.18
CA TYR A 145 -5.53 -0.51 9.24
C TYR A 145 -6.96 -0.61 8.71
N GLY A 146 -7.54 0.55 8.37
CA GLY A 146 -8.80 0.62 7.64
C GLY A 146 -10.07 0.59 8.46
N THR A 147 -10.03 0.83 9.77
CA THR A 147 -11.26 0.83 10.60
C THR A 147 -11.45 2.08 11.45
N ASP A 148 -10.47 2.99 11.48
CA ASP A 148 -10.47 4.14 12.41
C ASP A 148 -10.83 3.74 13.86
N GLY A 149 -10.27 2.62 14.32
CA GLY A 149 -10.53 2.08 15.65
C GLY A 149 -11.85 1.30 15.80
N SER A 150 -12.72 1.30 14.80
CA SER A 150 -14.00 0.58 14.83
C SER A 150 -13.85 -0.93 14.53
N ILE A 151 -14.97 -1.65 14.67
CA ILE A 151 -15.04 -3.08 14.35
C ILE A 151 -14.99 -3.25 12.81
N PRO A 152 -14.07 -4.06 12.27
CA PRO A 152 -14.01 -4.32 10.83
C PRO A 152 -15.31 -4.91 10.28
N ARG A 153 -15.67 -4.52 9.04
CA ARG A 153 -16.81 -5.09 8.30
C ARG A 153 -16.38 -6.20 7.36
N THR A 154 -15.28 -5.99 6.64
CA THR A 154 -14.70 -6.96 5.71
C THR A 154 -13.20 -7.12 5.94
N ALA A 155 -12.66 -8.23 5.45
CA ALA A 155 -11.23 -8.55 5.50
C ALA A 155 -10.82 -9.32 4.25
N TYR A 156 -9.53 -9.27 3.92
CA TYR A 156 -8.93 -10.23 3.01
C TYR A 156 -9.01 -11.63 3.62
N THR A 157 -9.47 -12.61 2.84
CA THR A 157 -9.64 -14.00 3.30
C THR A 157 -8.57 -14.93 2.74
N ALA A 158 -8.10 -14.67 1.53
CA ALA A 158 -7.00 -15.41 0.92
C ALA A 158 -6.27 -14.55 -0.12
N MET A 159 -4.99 -14.84 -0.33
CA MET A 159 -4.25 -14.38 -1.49
C MET A 159 -3.46 -15.56 -2.07
N THR A 160 -3.53 -15.74 -3.38
CA THR A 160 -2.83 -16.79 -4.11
C THR A 160 -2.08 -16.17 -5.28
N LEU A 161 -0.76 -16.38 -5.32
CA LEU A 161 0.08 -16.03 -6.46
C LEU A 161 0.34 -17.29 -7.30
N VAL A 162 0.07 -17.24 -8.60
CA VAL A 162 0.45 -18.27 -9.56
C VAL A 162 1.55 -17.71 -10.44
N GLN A 163 2.70 -18.38 -10.48
CA GLN A 163 3.85 -17.99 -11.31
C GLN A 163 4.47 -19.25 -11.91
N ASN A 164 4.79 -19.22 -13.21
CA ASN A 164 5.34 -20.37 -13.93
C ASN A 164 4.53 -21.67 -13.74
N GLY A 165 3.19 -21.56 -13.67
CA GLY A 165 2.27 -22.68 -13.46
C GLY A 165 2.24 -23.26 -12.03
N ARG A 166 2.94 -22.65 -11.07
CA ARG A 166 2.94 -23.07 -9.65
C ARG A 166 2.07 -22.16 -8.82
N ARG A 167 1.29 -22.75 -7.92
CA ARG A 167 0.41 -22.03 -7.00
C ARG A 167 1.09 -21.79 -5.65
N HIS A 168 1.16 -20.54 -5.23
CA HIS A 168 1.75 -20.08 -3.98
C HIS A 168 0.68 -19.40 -3.12
N VAL A 169 0.28 -20.07 -2.04
CA VAL A 169 -0.66 -19.50 -1.07
C VAL A 169 0.10 -18.54 -0.16
N ILE A 170 -0.37 -17.30 -0.08
CA ILE A 170 0.25 -16.28 0.76
C ILE A 170 -0.19 -16.47 2.20
N ALA A 171 0.75 -16.43 3.13
CA ALA A 171 0.47 -16.58 4.55
C ALA A 171 -0.45 -15.44 5.05
N PRO A 172 -1.57 -15.74 5.74
CA PRO A 172 -2.51 -14.73 6.22
C PRO A 172 -1.89 -13.63 7.10
N ALA A 173 -0.84 -13.97 7.85
CA ALA A 173 -0.10 -13.01 8.67
C ALA A 173 0.42 -11.79 7.87
N ALA A 174 0.58 -11.91 6.55
CA ALA A 174 0.97 -10.81 5.68
C ALA A 174 -0.12 -9.72 5.53
N PHE A 175 -1.41 -10.08 5.63
CA PHE A 175 -2.51 -9.18 5.27
C PHE A 175 -3.70 -9.16 6.26
N GLU A 176 -3.77 -10.07 7.25
CA GLU A 176 -4.94 -10.23 8.13
C GLU A 176 -5.21 -9.06 9.09
N HIS A 177 -4.28 -8.11 9.19
CA HIS A 177 -4.40 -6.87 9.97
C HIS A 177 -4.89 -5.69 9.11
N LEU A 178 -5.06 -5.91 7.81
CA LEU A 178 -5.54 -4.94 6.84
C LEU A 178 -7.03 -5.20 6.61
N PHE A 179 -7.86 -4.26 7.03
CA PHE A 179 -9.30 -4.41 7.03
C PHE A 179 -9.98 -3.53 5.99
N ASN A 180 -11.25 -3.85 5.78
CA ASN A 180 -12.14 -3.17 4.87
C ASN A 180 -11.53 -2.97 3.46
N PRO A 181 -11.06 -4.08 2.84
CA PRO A 181 -10.72 -4.03 1.43
C PRO A 181 -11.93 -3.57 0.62
N TYR A 182 -11.71 -2.60 -0.26
CA TYR A 182 -12.76 -1.97 -1.04
C TYR A 182 -12.53 -2.23 -2.52
N PHE A 183 -13.51 -2.77 -3.23
CA PHE A 183 -13.47 -3.03 -4.67
C PHE A 183 -14.83 -2.66 -5.26
N GLU A 184 -15.07 -1.39 -5.61
CA GLU A 184 -16.37 -1.01 -6.19
C GLU A 184 -16.45 -1.16 -7.71
N ASP A 185 -17.71 -1.25 -8.14
CA ASP A 185 -18.19 -1.23 -9.52
C ASP A 185 -17.72 0.01 -10.30
N MET A 186 -17.58 -0.18 -11.61
CA MET A 186 -16.74 0.53 -12.59
C MET A 186 -16.92 2.05 -12.78
N ASP A 187 -17.73 2.75 -11.99
CA ASP A 187 -18.11 4.14 -12.32
C ASP A 187 -17.36 5.23 -11.55
N LYS A 188 -16.53 4.88 -10.54
CA LYS A 188 -15.86 5.87 -9.68
C LYS A 188 -14.34 5.78 -9.59
N GLY A 189 -13.71 4.92 -10.38
CA GLY A 189 -12.28 5.05 -10.75
C GLY A 189 -11.28 5.12 -9.60
N ILE A 190 -11.33 4.20 -8.63
CA ILE A 190 -10.23 4.03 -7.66
C ILE A 190 -9.74 2.58 -7.75
N ASP A 191 -9.09 2.28 -8.87
CA ASP A 191 -8.65 0.94 -9.22
C ASP A 191 -7.47 0.46 -8.37
N HIS A 192 -7.50 -0.82 -8.03
CA HIS A 192 -6.31 -1.51 -7.55
C HIS A 192 -5.35 -1.63 -8.73
N ILE A 193 -4.17 -1.07 -8.59
CA ILE A 193 -3.19 -1.07 -9.67
C ILE A 193 -2.32 -2.31 -9.50
N CYS A 194 -2.38 -3.19 -10.49
CA CYS A 194 -1.50 -4.34 -10.60
C CYS A 194 -0.51 -4.11 -11.75
N GLN A 195 0.78 -4.22 -11.44
CA GLN A 195 1.85 -4.02 -12.42
C GLN A 195 2.90 -5.11 -12.28
N TYR A 196 3.28 -5.72 -13.40
CA TYR A 196 4.34 -6.71 -13.44
C TYR A 196 5.62 -6.15 -14.07
N ASP A 197 6.70 -6.11 -13.29
CA ASP A 197 8.07 -5.83 -13.75
C ASP A 197 8.77 -7.15 -14.07
N SER A 198 8.73 -7.55 -15.34
CA SER A 198 9.31 -8.80 -15.82
C SER A 198 10.84 -8.84 -15.70
N LYS A 199 11.52 -7.69 -15.74
CA LYS A 199 12.98 -7.62 -15.59
C LYS A 199 13.40 -7.98 -14.17
N ARG A 200 12.60 -7.56 -13.18
CA ARG A 200 12.84 -7.85 -11.76
C ARG A 200 12.05 -9.03 -11.22
N LYS A 201 11.16 -9.62 -12.04
CA LYS A 201 10.22 -10.69 -11.63
C LYS A 201 9.40 -10.27 -10.41
N ARG A 202 8.90 -9.03 -10.43
CA ARG A 202 8.12 -8.44 -9.33
C ARG A 202 6.71 -8.12 -9.79
N LEU A 203 5.73 -8.52 -8.98
CA LEU A 203 4.36 -8.03 -9.10
C LEU A 203 4.12 -7.01 -7.99
N TYR A 204 3.65 -5.83 -8.37
CA TYR A 204 3.20 -4.80 -7.44
C TYR A 204 1.68 -4.77 -7.47
N LEU A 205 1.06 -4.81 -6.29
CA LEU A 205 -0.35 -4.52 -6.09
C LEU A 205 -0.45 -3.30 -5.18
N GLN A 206 -0.95 -2.19 -5.72
CA GLN A 206 -1.39 -1.05 -4.92
C GLN A 206 -2.89 -1.19 -4.71
N ALA A 207 -3.31 -1.40 -3.47
CA ALA A 207 -4.71 -1.60 -3.12
C ALA A 207 -5.23 -0.50 -2.22
N TRP A 208 -6.37 0.06 -2.60
CA TRP A 208 -7.08 1.08 -1.86
C TRP A 208 -8.15 0.46 -0.98
N ASN A 209 -8.20 0.87 0.28
CA ASN A 209 -9.04 0.27 1.29
C ASN A 209 -9.65 1.37 2.17
N SER A 210 -10.88 1.16 2.65
CA SER A 210 -11.61 2.19 3.40
C SER A 210 -12.80 1.58 4.14
N ASP A 211 -13.13 2.15 5.30
CA ASP A 211 -14.38 1.90 6.03
C ASP A 211 -15.49 2.92 5.73
N GLY A 212 -15.20 3.90 4.87
CA GLY A 212 -16.06 5.04 4.53
C GLY A 212 -15.81 6.30 5.35
N ALA A 213 -15.04 6.25 6.44
CA ALA A 213 -14.64 7.42 7.23
C ALA A 213 -13.23 7.90 6.88
N GLY A 214 -12.29 6.95 6.72
CA GLY A 214 -10.93 7.20 6.26
C GLY A 214 -10.51 6.20 5.19
N SER A 215 -9.37 6.46 4.54
CA SER A 215 -8.80 5.53 3.56
C SER A 215 -7.30 5.32 3.78
N TYR A 216 -6.85 4.14 3.36
CA TYR A 216 -5.44 3.79 3.31
C TYR A 216 -5.14 3.06 2.00
N THR A 217 -3.93 3.25 1.49
CA THR A 217 -3.41 2.45 0.38
C THR A 217 -2.40 1.47 0.95
N VAL A 218 -2.39 0.23 0.45
CA VAL A 218 -1.34 -0.74 0.75
C VAL A 218 -0.61 -1.14 -0.51
N LEU A 219 0.72 -1.10 -0.45
CA LEU A 219 1.59 -1.71 -1.46
C LEU A 219 1.94 -3.14 -1.03
N PHE A 220 1.53 -4.12 -1.83
CA PHE A 220 2.06 -5.47 -1.80
C PHE A 220 3.13 -5.61 -2.88
N VAL A 221 4.29 -6.14 -2.48
CA VAL A 221 5.37 -6.50 -3.40
C VAL A 221 5.56 -8.01 -3.34
N PHE A 222 5.34 -8.67 -4.47
CA PHE A 222 5.62 -10.08 -4.64
C PHE A 222 6.91 -10.24 -5.44
N GLU A 223 7.84 -11.03 -4.94
CA GLU A 223 9.13 -11.29 -5.55
C GLU A 223 9.56 -12.72 -5.25
N ASN A 224 10.05 -13.44 -6.26
CA ASN A 224 10.48 -14.84 -6.14
C ASN A 224 9.42 -15.74 -5.46
N ASP A 225 8.19 -15.71 -5.98
CA ASP A 225 7.05 -16.53 -5.56
C ASP A 225 6.54 -16.28 -4.13
N LYS A 226 6.97 -15.17 -3.49
CA LYS A 226 6.64 -14.84 -2.09
C LYS A 226 6.24 -13.38 -1.95
N VAL A 227 5.53 -13.06 -0.87
CA VAL A 227 5.42 -11.66 -0.43
C VAL A 227 6.78 -11.24 0.10
N ARG A 228 7.34 -10.20 -0.52
CA ARG A 228 8.53 -9.52 -0.03
C ARG A 228 8.17 -8.43 0.97
N GLU A 229 7.14 -7.65 0.66
CA GLU A 229 6.83 -6.43 1.41
C GLU A 229 5.33 -6.12 1.37
N VAL A 230 4.80 -5.64 2.50
CA VAL A 230 3.43 -5.17 2.67
C VAL A 230 3.51 -3.83 3.41
N LEU A 231 3.16 -2.75 2.72
CA LEU A 231 3.32 -1.39 3.22
C LEU A 231 1.97 -0.67 3.19
N PRO A 232 1.17 -0.76 4.26
CA PRO A 232 -0.01 0.08 4.43
C PRO A 232 0.42 1.52 4.70
N MET A 233 -0.34 2.47 4.15
CA MET A 233 -0.12 3.90 4.32
C MET A 233 -1.46 4.62 4.44
N ASP A 234 -1.67 5.27 5.57
CA ASP A 234 -2.86 6.09 5.82
C ASP A 234 -2.81 7.37 4.97
N ILE A 235 -3.91 7.66 4.27
CA ILE A 235 -4.04 8.79 3.34
C ILE A 235 -4.62 10.02 4.04
N THR A 236 -5.40 9.81 5.11
CA THR A 236 -6.13 10.85 5.84
C THR A 236 -5.94 10.75 7.35
N PHE A 237 -5.63 11.88 7.99
CA PHE A 237 -5.90 12.17 9.40
C PHE A 237 -6.46 13.60 9.48
#